data_AF-A0A944S032-F1
#
_entry.id   AF-A0A944S032-F1
#
_cell.length_a   1.000
_cell.length_b   1.000
_cell.length_c   1.000
_cell.angle_alpha   90.00
_cell.angle_beta   90.00
_cell.angle_gamma   90.00
#
_symmetry.space_group_name_H-M   'P 1'
#
loop_
_entity.id
_entity.type
_entity.pdbx_description
1 polymer ?
#
loop_
_entity_poly.entity_id
_entity_poly.type
_entity_poly.pdbx_seq_one_letter_code
_entity_poly.pdbx_strand_id
1 'polypeptide(L)'
;MTASRRLEPLAQDHHVLYESPSPGQVFAYTPGIVCLPSGRLLATMDQGGPGVADLDGPKGYRGEGRHAWQGKIYTSDDHGLTWSERGMFPFMHARPFAAGGRVYILGHDADLCVIASDDEGESWGEVSRLTQGQAWHQSACNVHHARGRVHLVMERRVYDEVKGWPVSELAPVLMVGEESADLTLKTNWTLASELVFRDLPAAHMMGAPFWSHGAIREDGKGATMQPMGWLETNVVEFTDPAHIWHDPTGRTVYLWMRAHTGSTGLASIARVTEQDDGSWSTDLVEAPSGEPMLYMPCPGGQMRFHILQDEEGIYWLLSTMATDSMRRPECMPPERYGLPNNERHILALYFSRNCVDWCPAGIIARGDDPRQARHYASMVIDGKDLHVLSRSGDARAHSAHDGNLITLHTIPSFRELVY
;
A
#
# COMPACT_ATOMS: atom_id res chain seq x y z
N MET A 1 -16.29 -16.20 38.27
CA MET A 1 -15.38 -16.27 37.12
C MET A 1 -15.84 -15.19 36.15
N THR A 2 -15.15 -14.06 36.12
CA THR A 2 -15.33 -13.05 35.08
C THR A 2 -15.04 -13.72 33.74
N ALA A 3 -15.99 -13.71 32.81
CA ALA A 3 -15.77 -14.20 31.47
C ALA A 3 -14.49 -13.54 30.94
N SER A 4 -13.52 -14.34 30.51
CA SER A 4 -12.41 -13.85 29.70
C SER A 4 -13.05 -13.18 28.49
N ARG A 5 -13.10 -11.84 28.48
CA ARG A 5 -13.47 -11.07 27.29
C ARG A 5 -12.36 -11.30 26.29
N ARG A 6 -12.55 -12.28 25.39
CA ARG A 6 -11.74 -12.37 24.19
C ARG A 6 -11.97 -11.09 23.40
N LEU A 7 -10.88 -10.55 22.85
CA LEU A 7 -10.97 -9.43 21.93
C LEU A 7 -11.63 -9.95 20.66
N GLU A 8 -12.87 -9.53 20.41
CA GLU A 8 -13.59 -9.83 19.18
C GLU A 8 -13.07 -8.92 18.06
N PRO A 9 -12.84 -9.44 16.84
CA PRO A 9 -12.44 -8.60 15.73
C PRO A 9 -13.54 -7.58 15.37
N LEU A 10 -13.14 -6.40 14.91
CA LEU A 10 -14.02 -5.29 14.54
C LEU A 10 -14.90 -5.63 13.32
N ALA A 11 -14.40 -6.46 12.41
CA ALA A 11 -15.09 -6.83 11.16
C ALA A 11 -14.59 -8.20 10.63
N GLN A 12 -14.77 -9.28 11.42
CA GLN A 12 -14.39 -10.64 11.00
C GLN A 12 -15.20 -11.12 9.80
N ASP A 13 -16.51 -10.84 9.82
CA ASP A 13 -17.41 -11.06 8.69
C ASP A 13 -17.03 -10.12 7.53
N HIS A 14 -17.19 -10.59 6.31
CA HIS A 14 -16.74 -9.86 5.12
C HIS A 14 -17.55 -10.22 3.88
N HIS A 15 -17.55 -9.31 2.92
CA HIS A 15 -18.00 -9.58 1.56
C HIS A 15 -16.80 -10.01 0.70
N VAL A 16 -16.96 -11.02 -0.16
CA VAL A 16 -15.92 -11.42 -1.11
C VAL A 16 -16.12 -10.64 -2.40
N LEU A 17 -15.25 -9.64 -2.65
CA LEU A 17 -15.28 -8.87 -3.90
C LEU A 17 -14.82 -9.72 -5.08
N TYR A 18 -13.75 -10.51 -4.87
CA TYR A 18 -13.17 -11.35 -5.90
C TYR A 18 -12.74 -12.68 -5.30
N GLU A 19 -13.03 -13.76 -6.01
CA GLU A 19 -12.53 -15.10 -5.75
C GLU A 19 -11.80 -15.61 -6.98
N SER A 20 -10.59 -16.14 -6.77
CA SER A 20 -9.80 -16.68 -7.86
C SER A 20 -10.49 -17.88 -8.53
N PRO A 21 -10.58 -17.92 -9.87
CA PRO A 21 -11.09 -19.09 -10.59
C PRO A 21 -10.15 -20.29 -10.51
N SER A 22 -8.87 -20.08 -10.15
CA SER A 22 -7.87 -21.13 -9.97
C SER A 22 -6.85 -20.73 -8.91
N PRO A 23 -7.14 -20.95 -7.61
CA PRO A 23 -6.32 -20.49 -6.49
C PRO A 23 -4.83 -20.88 -6.54
N GLY A 24 -4.50 -21.97 -7.24
CA GLY A 24 -3.12 -22.44 -7.41
C GLY A 24 -2.36 -21.83 -8.59
N GLN A 25 -3.01 -21.04 -9.46
CA GLN A 25 -2.41 -20.50 -10.70
C GLN A 25 -2.72 -19.02 -10.94
N VAL A 26 -3.84 -18.53 -10.40
CA VAL A 26 -4.27 -17.14 -10.48
C VAL A 26 -4.40 -16.62 -9.05
N PHE A 27 -3.58 -15.66 -8.70
CA PHE A 27 -3.52 -15.10 -7.35
C PHE A 27 -4.16 -13.72 -7.35
N ALA A 28 -4.84 -13.39 -6.25
CA ALA A 28 -5.34 -12.06 -6.00
C ALA A 28 -4.21 -11.21 -5.42
N TYR A 29 -3.93 -10.05 -6.00
CA TYR A 29 -2.92 -9.10 -5.53
C TYR A 29 -3.57 -7.76 -5.15
N THR A 30 -3.02 -6.64 -5.56
CA THR A 30 -3.09 -5.37 -4.82
C THR A 30 -4.48 -4.73 -4.88
N PRO A 31 -5.24 -4.65 -3.77
CA PRO A 31 -6.54 -3.98 -3.75
C PRO A 31 -6.42 -2.46 -3.56
N GLY A 32 -7.11 -1.69 -4.39
CA GLY A 32 -7.33 -0.26 -4.21
C GLY A 32 -8.82 0.05 -4.03
N ILE A 33 -9.16 1.08 -3.25
CA ILE A 33 -10.55 1.50 -3.06
C ILE A 33 -10.63 3.03 -2.89
N VAL A 34 -11.67 3.63 -3.47
CA VAL A 34 -12.02 5.05 -3.31
C VAL A 34 -13.54 5.20 -3.20
N CYS A 35 -14.00 6.18 -2.43
CA CYS A 35 -15.38 6.62 -2.37
C CYS A 35 -15.49 7.91 -3.18
N LEU A 36 -16.36 7.91 -4.19
CA LEU A 36 -16.56 9.05 -5.08
C LEU A 36 -17.48 10.09 -4.41
N PRO A 37 -17.49 11.35 -4.89
CA PRO A 37 -18.38 12.38 -4.35
C PRO A 37 -19.88 12.02 -4.37
N SER A 38 -20.31 11.12 -5.26
CA SER A 38 -21.67 10.58 -5.30
C SER A 38 -22.01 9.56 -4.20
N GLY A 39 -21.01 9.10 -3.45
CA GLY A 39 -21.13 7.99 -2.49
C GLY A 39 -20.88 6.61 -3.13
N ARG A 40 -20.69 6.54 -4.45
CA ARG A 40 -20.30 5.30 -5.14
C ARG A 40 -18.91 4.87 -4.68
N LEU A 41 -18.75 3.60 -4.35
CA LEU A 41 -17.45 2.99 -4.13
C LEU A 41 -16.89 2.46 -5.45
N LEU A 42 -15.59 2.67 -5.67
CA LEU A 42 -14.85 2.08 -6.77
C LEU A 42 -13.64 1.33 -6.23
N ALA A 43 -13.50 0.07 -6.65
CA ALA A 43 -12.43 -0.82 -6.25
C ALA A 43 -11.62 -1.30 -7.44
N THR A 44 -10.32 -1.48 -7.23
CA THR A 44 -9.41 -2.13 -8.16
C THR A 44 -8.72 -3.31 -7.50
N MET A 45 -8.30 -4.28 -8.32
CA MET A 45 -7.34 -5.30 -7.91
C MET A 45 -6.56 -5.78 -9.13
N ASP A 46 -5.45 -6.49 -8.93
CA ASP A 46 -4.72 -7.16 -10.01
C ASP A 46 -4.58 -8.68 -9.79
N GLN A 47 -4.70 -9.42 -10.89
CA GLN A 47 -4.46 -10.85 -10.97
C GLN A 47 -3.01 -11.08 -11.39
N GLY A 48 -2.32 -11.96 -10.67
CA GLY A 48 -0.95 -12.40 -10.98
C GLY A 48 -0.84 -13.93 -10.96
N GLY A 49 0.31 -14.45 -11.38
CA GLY A 49 0.60 -15.89 -11.38
C GLY A 49 0.57 -16.54 -12.77
N PRO A 50 1.02 -17.81 -12.86
CA PRO A 50 1.23 -18.50 -14.14
C PRO A 50 -0.02 -18.65 -15.00
N GLY A 51 -1.20 -18.78 -14.39
CA GLY A 51 -2.46 -18.98 -15.11
C GLY A 51 -3.07 -17.70 -15.68
N VAL A 52 -2.52 -16.52 -15.36
CA VAL A 52 -3.08 -15.25 -15.85
C VAL A 52 -2.97 -15.12 -17.36
N ALA A 53 -1.93 -15.66 -17.98
CA ALA A 53 -1.74 -15.60 -19.43
C ALA A 53 -2.88 -16.27 -20.23
N ASP A 54 -3.59 -17.21 -19.61
CA ASP A 54 -4.68 -17.96 -20.23
C ASP A 54 -6.07 -17.34 -19.97
N LEU A 55 -6.15 -16.26 -19.17
CA LEU A 55 -7.40 -15.55 -18.92
C LEU A 55 -7.76 -14.62 -20.08
N ASP A 56 -9.06 -14.39 -20.28
CA ASP A 56 -9.55 -13.41 -21.25
C ASP A 56 -9.17 -11.96 -20.87
N GLY A 57 -9.18 -11.07 -21.87
CA GLY A 57 -8.96 -9.63 -21.66
C GLY A 57 -7.49 -9.18 -21.65
N PRO A 58 -7.24 -7.87 -21.51
CA PRO A 58 -5.93 -7.27 -21.72
C PRO A 58 -4.94 -7.66 -20.61
N LYS A 59 -3.66 -7.85 -20.97
CA LYS A 59 -2.57 -8.27 -20.08
C LYS A 59 -1.34 -7.37 -20.20
N GLY A 60 -0.73 -7.08 -19.06
CA GLY A 60 0.63 -6.52 -18.94
C GLY A 60 1.66 -7.63 -18.79
N TYR A 61 2.86 -7.43 -19.34
CA TYR A 61 3.94 -8.43 -19.35
C TYR A 61 5.30 -7.86 -18.94
N ARG A 62 5.37 -6.56 -18.67
CA ARG A 62 6.59 -5.84 -18.31
C ARG A 62 6.65 -5.49 -16.83
N GLY A 63 5.53 -5.62 -16.11
CA GLY A 63 5.46 -5.48 -14.65
C GLY A 63 6.36 -6.47 -13.88
N GLU A 64 6.16 -6.58 -12.58
CA GLU A 64 7.05 -7.34 -11.72
C GLU A 64 6.98 -8.86 -11.94
N GLY A 65 8.13 -9.53 -11.81
CA GLY A 65 8.21 -10.97 -11.99
C GLY A 65 8.12 -11.39 -13.46
N ARG A 66 7.80 -12.67 -13.68
CA ARG A 66 7.82 -13.32 -15.01
C ARG A 66 6.44 -13.58 -15.61
N HIS A 67 5.39 -13.25 -14.85
CA HIS A 67 4.02 -13.63 -15.17
C HIS A 67 3.26 -12.45 -15.75
N ALA A 68 2.20 -12.76 -16.50
CA ALA A 68 1.27 -11.75 -16.97
C ALA A 68 0.50 -11.16 -15.78
N TRP A 69 0.10 -9.90 -15.91
CA TRP A 69 -0.73 -9.19 -14.95
C TRP A 69 -2.01 -8.67 -15.60
N GLN A 70 -3.09 -8.67 -14.82
CA GLN A 70 -4.38 -8.15 -15.26
C GLN A 70 -5.08 -7.39 -14.14
N GLY A 71 -5.29 -6.10 -14.32
CA GLY A 71 -6.13 -5.31 -13.45
C GLY A 71 -7.62 -5.55 -13.69
N LYS A 72 -8.42 -5.45 -12.64
CA LYS A 72 -9.89 -5.51 -12.65
C LYS A 72 -10.47 -4.30 -11.91
N ILE A 73 -11.65 -3.88 -12.34
CA ILE A 73 -12.36 -2.68 -11.83
C ILE A 73 -13.75 -3.08 -11.39
N TYR A 74 -14.20 -2.59 -10.23
CA TYR A 74 -15.54 -2.81 -9.71
C TYR A 74 -16.14 -1.53 -9.15
N THR A 75 -17.47 -1.42 -9.18
CA THR A 75 -18.21 -0.35 -8.50
C THR A 75 -19.32 -0.91 -7.62
N SER A 76 -19.66 -0.17 -6.56
CA SER A 76 -20.81 -0.44 -5.68
C SER A 76 -21.56 0.86 -5.40
N ASP A 77 -22.89 0.79 -5.51
CA ASP A 77 -23.82 1.91 -5.26
C ASP A 77 -24.62 1.72 -3.96
N ASP A 78 -24.27 0.71 -3.16
CA ASP A 78 -24.98 0.29 -1.95
C ASP A 78 -24.03 0.05 -0.77
N HIS A 79 -23.00 0.92 -0.64
CA HIS A 79 -22.03 0.90 0.46
C HIS A 79 -21.28 -0.45 0.58
N GLY A 80 -20.95 -1.04 -0.57
CA GLY A 80 -20.13 -2.24 -0.67
C GLY A 80 -20.87 -3.56 -0.48
N LEU A 81 -22.21 -3.55 -0.43
CA LEU A 81 -23.03 -4.75 -0.29
C LEU A 81 -23.07 -5.59 -1.58
N THR A 82 -23.16 -4.94 -2.74
CA THR A 82 -23.10 -5.58 -4.05
C THR A 82 -22.14 -4.83 -4.98
N TRP A 83 -21.53 -5.58 -5.91
CA TRP A 83 -20.48 -5.07 -6.78
C TRP A 83 -20.72 -5.46 -8.24
N SER A 84 -20.45 -4.52 -9.15
CA SER A 84 -20.48 -4.75 -10.59
C SER A 84 -19.07 -4.62 -11.16
N GLU A 85 -18.61 -5.61 -11.94
CA GLU A 85 -17.35 -5.52 -12.68
C GLU A 85 -17.49 -4.51 -13.84
N ARG A 86 -16.57 -3.55 -13.93
CA ARG A 86 -16.59 -2.44 -14.90
C ARG A 86 -15.53 -2.49 -15.97
N GLY A 87 -14.56 -3.39 -15.86
CA GLY A 87 -13.54 -3.56 -16.88
C GLY A 87 -12.26 -4.19 -16.37
N MET A 88 -11.33 -4.32 -17.31
CA MET A 88 -10.00 -4.89 -17.10
C MET A 88 -8.93 -4.03 -17.76
N PHE A 89 -7.71 -4.02 -17.22
CA PHE A 89 -6.61 -3.21 -17.74
C PHE A 89 -5.25 -3.95 -17.69
N PRO A 90 -4.31 -3.67 -18.62
CA PRO A 90 -3.06 -4.43 -18.79
C PRO A 90 -1.90 -3.91 -17.92
N PHE A 91 -2.15 -3.56 -16.66
CA PHE A 91 -1.12 -3.12 -15.72
C PHE A 91 -1.49 -3.47 -14.28
N MET A 92 -0.56 -3.30 -13.34
CA MET A 92 -0.67 -3.81 -11.97
C MET A 92 -0.41 -2.73 -10.91
N HIS A 93 -0.60 -3.11 -9.65
CA HIS A 93 -0.34 -2.30 -8.46
C HIS A 93 -1.08 -0.97 -8.50
N ALA A 94 -2.29 -1.00 -9.06
CA ALA A 94 -3.00 0.20 -9.47
C ALA A 94 -3.96 0.68 -8.38
N ARG A 95 -3.94 1.99 -8.12
CA ARG A 95 -4.86 2.67 -7.19
C ARG A 95 -5.89 3.51 -7.94
N PRO A 96 -7.16 3.49 -7.52
CA PRO A 96 -8.16 4.43 -8.00
C PRO A 96 -8.13 5.73 -7.17
N PHE A 97 -8.40 6.87 -7.81
CA PHE A 97 -8.61 8.14 -7.13
C PHE A 97 -9.47 9.09 -7.96
N ALA A 98 -10.18 10.01 -7.32
CA ALA A 98 -11.02 10.99 -7.99
C ALA A 98 -10.31 12.35 -8.04
N ALA A 99 -10.37 13.04 -9.19
CA ALA A 99 -9.87 14.41 -9.32
C ALA A 99 -10.58 15.14 -10.46
N GLY A 100 -10.99 16.40 -10.23
CA GLY A 100 -11.57 17.25 -11.28
C GLY A 100 -12.86 16.69 -11.90
N GLY A 101 -13.67 15.96 -11.13
CA GLY A 101 -14.90 15.31 -11.62
C GLY A 101 -14.67 14.03 -12.43
N ARG A 102 -13.43 13.54 -12.48
CA ARG A 102 -13.04 12.30 -13.17
C ARG A 102 -12.53 11.29 -12.16
N VAL A 103 -12.50 10.03 -12.57
CA VAL A 103 -11.87 8.94 -11.81
C VAL A 103 -10.67 8.43 -12.58
N TYR A 104 -9.54 8.28 -11.92
CA TYR A 104 -8.30 7.79 -12.49
C TYR A 104 -7.92 6.46 -11.84
N ILE A 105 -7.32 5.56 -12.61
CA ILE A 105 -6.62 4.38 -12.10
C ILE A 105 -5.19 4.46 -12.58
N LEU A 106 -4.25 4.60 -11.65
CA LEU A 106 -2.82 4.73 -11.92
C LEU A 106 -2.06 3.53 -11.34
N GLY A 107 -1.25 2.89 -12.16
CA GLY A 107 -0.38 1.77 -11.80
C GLY A 107 0.81 1.68 -12.75
N HIS A 108 1.35 0.47 -12.96
CA HIS A 108 2.50 0.29 -13.86
C HIS A 108 2.51 -1.06 -14.60
N ASP A 109 3.14 -1.06 -15.77
CA ASP A 109 3.58 -2.24 -16.51
C ASP A 109 5.04 -1.98 -16.91
N ALA A 110 5.92 -2.03 -15.91
CA ALA A 110 7.21 -1.34 -15.83
C ALA A 110 7.09 0.19 -15.90
N ASP A 111 6.55 0.71 -17.01
CA ASP A 111 6.26 2.13 -17.17
C ASP A 111 4.96 2.51 -16.45
N LEU A 112 4.87 3.75 -15.98
CA LEU A 112 3.65 4.29 -15.38
C LEU A 112 2.51 4.31 -16.42
N CYS A 113 1.37 3.76 -16.02
CA CYS A 113 0.16 3.64 -16.83
C CYS A 113 -1.03 4.25 -16.08
N VAL A 114 -1.90 4.93 -16.82
CA VAL A 114 -3.12 5.52 -16.27
C VAL A 114 -4.29 5.36 -17.25
N ILE A 115 -5.47 5.07 -16.71
CA ILE A 115 -6.75 5.17 -17.40
C ILE A 115 -7.66 6.13 -16.63
N ALA A 116 -8.64 6.69 -17.31
CA ALA A 116 -9.63 7.58 -16.70
C ALA A 116 -11.05 7.21 -17.10
N SER A 117 -11.99 7.59 -16.25
CA SER A 117 -13.43 7.53 -16.46
C SER A 117 -14.03 8.92 -16.24
N ASP A 118 -14.93 9.30 -17.14
CA ASP A 118 -15.69 10.56 -17.13
C ASP A 118 -17.14 10.36 -16.66
N ASP A 119 -17.50 9.13 -16.25
CA ASP A 119 -18.86 8.69 -15.94
C ASP A 119 -18.91 7.82 -14.68
N GLU A 120 -18.16 8.24 -13.65
CA GLU A 120 -18.14 7.60 -12.32
C GLU A 120 -17.78 6.10 -12.35
N GLY A 121 -16.90 5.72 -13.26
CA GLY A 121 -16.38 4.36 -13.40
C GLY A 121 -17.24 3.42 -14.25
N GLU A 122 -18.29 3.91 -14.91
CA GLU A 122 -19.13 3.10 -15.81
C GLU A 122 -18.37 2.65 -17.06
N SER A 123 -17.58 3.55 -17.66
CA SER A 123 -16.72 3.28 -18.80
C SER A 123 -15.32 3.89 -18.63
N TRP A 124 -14.36 3.37 -19.41
CA TRP A 124 -12.94 3.68 -19.25
C TRP A 124 -12.29 4.02 -20.60
N GLY A 125 -11.47 5.06 -20.59
CA GLY A 125 -10.67 5.46 -21.74
C GLY A 125 -9.48 4.53 -22.00
N GLU A 126 -8.71 4.84 -23.05
CA GLU A 126 -7.50 4.07 -23.39
C GLU A 126 -6.38 4.24 -22.36
N VAL A 127 -5.49 3.25 -22.31
CA VAL A 127 -4.31 3.28 -21.45
C VAL A 127 -3.32 4.33 -21.94
N SER A 128 -3.10 5.35 -21.11
CA SER A 128 -2.08 6.36 -21.31
C SER A 128 -0.80 5.99 -20.56
N ARG A 129 0.35 6.08 -21.23
CA ARG A 129 1.66 5.87 -20.61
C ARG A 129 2.25 7.22 -20.18
N LEU A 130 2.58 7.34 -18.90
CA LEU A 130 3.19 8.54 -18.34
C LEU A 130 4.72 8.50 -18.44
N THR A 131 5.32 7.32 -18.62
CA THR A 131 6.76 7.15 -18.79
C THR A 131 7.07 6.20 -19.94
N GLN A 132 8.33 6.19 -20.38
CA GLN A 132 8.81 5.29 -21.42
C GLN A 132 10.19 4.72 -21.07
N GLY A 133 10.31 3.39 -21.12
CA GLY A 133 11.58 2.70 -20.91
C GLY A 133 12.08 2.75 -19.46
N GLN A 134 11.19 3.04 -18.51
CA GLN A 134 11.50 3.06 -17.08
C GLN A 134 10.93 1.81 -16.39
N ALA A 135 11.37 1.59 -15.15
CA ALA A 135 10.86 0.54 -14.28
C ALA A 135 10.35 1.17 -12.99
N TRP A 136 9.10 0.93 -12.68
CA TRP A 136 8.40 1.45 -11.51
C TRP A 136 7.88 0.30 -10.64
N HIS A 137 7.72 0.60 -9.36
CA HIS A 137 7.18 -0.28 -8.33
C HIS A 137 6.22 0.56 -7.49
N GLN A 138 5.15 -0.04 -6.98
CA GLN A 138 4.31 0.52 -5.94
C GLN A 138 3.32 -0.53 -5.42
N SER A 139 2.42 -0.21 -4.49
CA SER A 139 1.13 -0.87 -4.30
C SER A 139 0.02 0.20 -4.25
N ALA A 140 -1.25 -0.16 -4.04
CA ALA A 140 -2.32 0.83 -3.97
C ALA A 140 -2.34 1.57 -2.61
N CYS A 141 -1.31 2.37 -2.31
CA CYS A 141 -1.25 3.24 -1.13
C CYS A 141 -2.09 4.52 -1.33
N ASN A 142 -2.11 5.39 -0.33
CA ASN A 142 -3.02 6.53 -0.27
C ASN A 142 -2.77 7.58 -1.38
N VAL A 143 -3.77 8.42 -1.60
CA VAL A 143 -3.66 9.64 -2.41
C VAL A 143 -4.00 10.80 -1.50
N HIS A 144 -3.10 11.78 -1.41
CA HIS A 144 -3.26 12.94 -0.56
C HIS A 144 -3.77 14.13 -1.38
N HIS A 145 -4.96 14.60 -1.03
CA HIS A 145 -5.61 15.73 -1.67
C HIS A 145 -5.38 16.98 -0.83
N ALA A 146 -4.71 17.98 -1.41
CA ALA A 146 -4.49 19.22 -0.71
C ALA A 146 -4.32 20.37 -1.70
N ARG A 147 -4.96 21.51 -1.39
CA ARG A 147 -4.78 22.77 -2.14
C ARG A 147 -5.06 22.62 -3.64
N GLY A 148 -6.09 21.85 -4.01
CA GLY A 148 -6.46 21.62 -5.41
C GLY A 148 -5.50 20.71 -6.17
N ARG A 149 -4.61 19.98 -5.47
CA ARG A 149 -3.62 19.08 -6.06
C ARG A 149 -3.76 17.68 -5.49
N VAL A 150 -3.55 16.70 -6.37
CA VAL A 150 -3.33 15.32 -5.97
C VAL A 150 -1.84 15.11 -5.71
N HIS A 151 -1.53 14.40 -4.63
CA HIS A 151 -0.17 14.00 -4.27
C HIS A 151 -0.17 12.49 -4.04
N LEU A 152 0.59 11.76 -4.84
CA LEU A 152 0.78 10.32 -4.70
C LEU A 152 2.21 9.95 -5.02
N VAL A 153 2.64 8.75 -4.63
CA VAL A 153 4.01 8.28 -4.90
C VAL A 153 3.98 7.03 -5.75
N MET A 154 4.86 6.99 -6.75
CA MET A 154 5.30 5.78 -7.42
C MET A 154 6.81 5.65 -7.19
N GLU A 155 7.31 4.43 -7.00
CA GLU A 155 8.75 4.22 -6.75
C GLU A 155 9.46 3.88 -8.05
N ARG A 156 10.44 4.69 -8.44
CA ARG A 156 11.27 4.38 -9.61
C ARG A 156 12.39 3.45 -9.18
N ARG A 157 12.57 2.35 -9.91
CA ARG A 157 13.78 1.54 -9.81
C ARG A 157 14.90 2.22 -10.59
N VAL A 158 15.90 2.73 -9.88
CA VAL A 158 16.96 3.55 -10.48
C VAL A 158 18.11 2.70 -11.04
N TYR A 159 18.37 1.55 -10.43
CA TYR A 159 19.45 0.62 -10.78
C TYR A 159 18.89 -0.78 -11.16
N ASP A 160 19.68 -1.61 -11.85
CA ASP A 160 19.35 -3.01 -12.19
C ASP A 160 20.49 -3.98 -11.77
N GLU A 161 20.96 -3.85 -10.54
CA GLU A 161 22.04 -4.68 -10.01
C GLU A 161 21.50 -5.80 -9.15
N VAL A 162 20.45 -5.54 -8.37
CA VAL A 162 19.80 -6.55 -7.53
C VAL A 162 19.02 -7.55 -8.38
N LYS A 163 19.38 -8.84 -8.28
CA LYS A 163 18.74 -9.94 -9.03
C LYS A 163 17.59 -10.63 -8.28
N GLY A 164 17.26 -10.14 -7.08
CA GLY A 164 16.12 -10.55 -6.27
C GLY A 164 15.09 -9.43 -6.14
N TRP A 165 14.60 -9.20 -4.93
CA TRP A 165 13.68 -8.10 -4.64
C TRP A 165 14.45 -6.76 -4.55
N PRO A 166 14.22 -5.79 -5.45
CA PRO A 166 15.13 -4.66 -5.66
C PRO A 166 14.80 -3.45 -4.79
N VAL A 167 14.27 -3.64 -3.57
CA VAL A 167 13.80 -2.55 -2.70
C VAL A 167 14.89 -1.56 -2.28
N SER A 168 16.15 -1.96 -2.34
CA SER A 168 17.30 -1.07 -2.11
C SER A 168 17.54 -0.08 -3.27
N GLU A 169 17.02 -0.37 -4.46
CA GLU A 169 17.24 0.41 -5.68
C GLU A 169 16.08 1.37 -5.99
N LEU A 170 15.08 1.41 -5.11
CA LEU A 170 13.87 2.21 -5.29
C LEU A 170 14.08 3.64 -4.79
N ALA A 171 13.63 4.61 -5.59
CA ALA A 171 13.44 6.00 -5.21
C ALA A 171 11.94 6.30 -5.12
N PRO A 172 11.41 6.77 -3.97
CA PRO A 172 10.03 7.17 -3.86
C PRO A 172 9.88 8.54 -4.54
N VAL A 173 9.18 8.60 -5.67
CA VAL A 173 8.98 9.83 -6.42
C VAL A 173 7.57 10.35 -6.17
N LEU A 174 7.46 11.48 -5.46
CA LEU A 174 6.21 12.20 -5.34
C LEU A 174 5.77 12.71 -6.72
N MET A 175 4.56 12.36 -7.10
CA MET A 175 3.85 12.86 -8.27
C MET A 175 2.80 13.87 -7.81
N VAL A 176 2.88 15.08 -8.35
CA VAL A 176 1.94 16.17 -8.05
C VAL A 176 1.24 16.59 -9.33
N GLY A 177 -0.09 16.65 -9.29
CA GLY A 177 -0.92 17.10 -10.40
C GLY A 177 -2.07 17.96 -9.93
N GLU A 178 -2.44 18.97 -10.72
CA GLU A 178 -3.62 19.79 -10.45
C GLU A 178 -4.89 18.94 -10.61
N GLU A 179 -5.81 19.01 -9.63
CA GLU A 179 -7.03 18.21 -9.64
C GLU A 179 -7.90 18.51 -10.85
N SER A 180 -7.91 19.77 -11.32
CA SER A 180 -8.67 20.19 -12.49
C SER A 180 -8.01 19.83 -13.83
N ALA A 181 -6.79 19.31 -13.82
CA ALA A 181 -6.08 18.95 -15.04
C ALA A 181 -6.43 17.53 -15.53
N ASP A 182 -6.14 17.27 -16.80
CA ASP A 182 -6.20 15.91 -17.34
C ASP A 182 -4.98 15.12 -16.91
N LEU A 183 -5.13 14.31 -15.86
CA LEU A 183 -4.04 13.53 -15.28
C LEU A 183 -3.67 12.29 -16.11
N THR A 184 -4.30 12.07 -17.27
CA THR A 184 -3.81 11.11 -18.27
C THR A 184 -2.60 11.63 -19.04
N LEU A 185 -2.33 12.93 -18.99
CA LEU A 185 -1.24 13.59 -19.71
C LEU A 185 -0.01 13.76 -18.82
N LYS A 186 1.14 13.24 -19.26
CA LYS A 186 2.41 13.37 -18.53
C LYS A 186 2.81 14.83 -18.24
N THR A 187 2.47 15.77 -19.12
CA THR A 187 2.78 17.19 -18.94
C THR A 187 2.05 17.84 -17.77
N ASN A 188 0.99 17.22 -17.26
CA ASN A 188 0.23 17.70 -16.11
C ASN A 188 0.74 17.14 -14.77
N TRP A 189 1.87 16.42 -14.79
CA TRP A 189 2.50 15.85 -13.60
C TRP A 189 3.89 16.45 -13.36
N THR A 190 4.07 17.06 -12.20
CA THR A 190 5.39 17.39 -11.64
C THR A 190 5.90 16.19 -10.83
N LEU A 191 7.15 15.80 -11.06
CA LEU A 191 7.81 14.72 -10.32
C LEU A 191 8.87 15.30 -9.40
N ALA A 192 8.90 14.86 -8.14
CA ALA A 192 9.96 15.22 -7.20
C ALA A 192 11.30 14.59 -7.57
N SER A 193 12.38 15.14 -7.00
CA SER A 193 13.71 14.55 -7.10
C SER A 193 13.77 13.15 -6.49
N GLU A 194 14.70 12.35 -6.99
CA GLU A 194 14.89 10.97 -6.56
C GLU A 194 15.86 10.90 -5.39
N LEU A 195 15.44 10.20 -4.34
CA LEU A 195 16.30 9.77 -3.24
C LEU A 195 16.32 8.24 -3.26
N VAL A 196 17.45 7.60 -3.56
CA VAL A 196 17.54 6.13 -3.66
C VAL A 196 18.03 5.54 -2.35
N PHE A 197 17.37 4.50 -1.83
CA PHE A 197 17.73 3.92 -0.53
C PHE A 197 19.21 3.52 -0.42
N ARG A 198 19.74 2.81 -1.43
CA ARG A 198 21.12 2.31 -1.42
C ARG A 198 22.20 3.40 -1.41
N ASP A 199 21.84 4.62 -1.78
CA ASP A 199 22.76 5.76 -1.83
C ASP A 199 22.77 6.54 -0.51
N LEU A 200 21.93 6.16 0.45
CA LEU A 200 21.85 6.78 1.76
C LEU A 200 23.01 6.37 2.68
N PRO A 201 23.38 7.23 3.65
CA PRO A 201 24.26 6.82 4.73
C PRO A 201 23.64 5.67 5.54
N ALA A 202 24.49 4.78 6.02
CA ALA A 202 24.05 3.69 6.87
C ALA A 202 23.46 4.24 8.19
N ALA A 203 22.24 3.82 8.52
CA ALA A 203 21.68 4.08 9.84
C ALA A 203 22.36 3.16 10.87
N HIS A 204 23.11 3.76 11.80
CA HIS A 204 23.76 3.05 12.89
C HIS A 204 22.83 2.92 14.10
N MET A 205 23.16 2.04 15.06
CA MET A 205 22.45 1.85 16.33
C MET A 205 21.08 1.15 16.28
N MET A 206 20.51 0.95 15.10
CA MET A 206 19.37 0.05 14.88
C MET A 206 19.87 -1.33 14.46
N GLY A 207 19.27 -2.41 14.97
CA GLY A 207 19.56 -3.79 14.55
C GLY A 207 19.04 -4.09 13.13
N ALA A 208 19.51 -3.33 12.14
CA ALA A 208 19.08 -3.36 10.75
C ALA A 208 20.32 -3.40 9.82
N PRO A 209 20.45 -4.41 8.93
CA PRO A 209 19.51 -5.50 8.76
C PRO A 209 19.55 -6.46 9.95
N PHE A 210 18.39 -7.04 10.28
CA PHE A 210 18.30 -8.01 11.37
C PHE A 210 18.95 -9.35 11.01
N TRP A 211 18.92 -9.72 9.73
CA TRP A 211 19.55 -10.90 9.18
C TRP A 211 20.64 -10.51 8.18
N SER A 212 21.70 -11.31 8.06
CA SER A 212 22.66 -11.16 6.97
C SER A 212 21.98 -11.38 5.61
N HIS A 213 22.45 -10.68 4.58
CA HIS A 213 21.95 -10.87 3.21
C HIS A 213 22.12 -12.33 2.76
N GLY A 214 21.10 -12.88 2.09
CA GLY A 214 21.10 -14.24 1.58
C GLY A 214 19.98 -15.11 2.15
N ALA A 215 20.06 -16.42 1.85
CA ALA A 215 19.07 -17.39 2.31
C ALA A 215 19.14 -17.56 3.83
N ILE A 216 17.99 -17.41 4.49
CA ILE A 216 17.82 -17.61 5.93
C ILE A 216 17.20 -18.98 6.21
N ARG A 217 16.44 -19.52 5.24
CA ARG A 217 15.99 -20.92 5.23
C ARG A 217 16.28 -21.52 3.87
N GLU A 218 16.62 -22.81 3.87
CA GLU A 218 16.93 -23.58 2.66
C GLU A 218 15.69 -24.31 2.10
N ASP A 219 14.54 -24.25 2.77
CA ASP A 219 13.32 -24.97 2.39
C ASP A 219 12.55 -24.37 1.20
N GLY A 220 13.13 -23.36 0.54
CA GLY A 220 12.57 -22.76 -0.67
C GLY A 220 11.35 -21.88 -0.47
N LYS A 221 10.90 -21.59 0.77
CA LYS A 221 9.71 -20.77 1.06
C LYS A 221 9.96 -19.26 1.05
N GLY A 222 10.87 -18.81 0.18
CA GLY A 222 11.15 -17.38 -0.04
C GLY A 222 11.79 -16.64 1.13
N ALA A 223 12.37 -17.36 2.10
CA ALA A 223 13.05 -16.74 3.25
C ALA A 223 14.48 -16.32 2.89
N THR A 224 14.59 -15.31 2.04
CA THR A 224 15.86 -14.68 1.65
C THR A 224 15.85 -13.24 2.11
N MET A 225 16.84 -12.83 2.90
CA MET A 225 17.05 -11.43 3.23
C MET A 225 17.69 -10.74 2.03
N GLN A 226 16.96 -9.83 1.40
CA GLN A 226 17.46 -9.00 0.30
C GLN A 226 18.18 -7.77 0.89
N PRO A 227 18.93 -6.99 0.10
CA PRO A 227 19.52 -5.76 0.62
C PRO A 227 18.42 -4.88 1.22
N MET A 228 18.72 -4.19 2.32
CA MET A 228 17.74 -3.32 2.97
C MET A 228 17.19 -2.29 1.98
N GLY A 229 15.94 -1.90 2.19
CA GLY A 229 15.27 -0.96 1.30
C GLY A 229 13.99 -0.42 1.90
N TRP A 230 13.34 0.42 1.11
CA TRP A 230 12.00 0.92 1.37
C TRP A 230 11.10 0.69 0.18
N LEU A 231 9.79 0.77 0.39
CA LEU A 231 8.77 0.65 -0.65
C LEU A 231 7.39 0.98 -0.09
N GLU A 232 6.38 0.90 -0.95
CA GLU A 232 4.96 1.03 -0.61
C GLU A 232 4.60 2.36 0.08
N THR A 233 5.12 3.45 -0.48
CA THR A 233 5.01 4.80 0.09
C THR A 233 3.57 5.33 0.21
N ASN A 234 3.25 5.84 1.40
CA ASN A 234 2.10 6.69 1.69
C ASN A 234 2.56 8.16 1.80
N VAL A 235 1.72 9.11 1.38
CA VAL A 235 1.95 10.55 1.50
C VAL A 235 1.22 11.07 2.73
N VAL A 236 1.90 11.83 3.58
CA VAL A 236 1.35 12.42 4.80
C VAL A 236 1.69 13.90 4.86
N GLU A 237 0.71 14.72 5.23
CA GLU A 237 0.91 16.12 5.59
C GLU A 237 0.56 16.31 7.07
N PHE A 238 1.40 17.04 7.79
CA PHE A 238 1.15 17.41 9.18
C PHE A 238 0.41 18.73 9.25
N THR A 239 -0.87 18.68 9.58
CA THR A 239 -1.78 19.83 9.53
C THR A 239 -2.02 20.49 10.89
N ASP A 240 -1.65 19.85 12.01
CA ASP A 240 -1.71 20.45 13.34
C ASP A 240 -0.58 21.50 13.51
N PRO A 241 -0.89 22.79 13.72
CA PRO A 241 0.14 23.83 13.91
C PRO A 241 1.05 23.62 15.12
N ALA A 242 0.65 22.78 16.09
CA ALA A 242 1.48 22.40 17.22
C ALA A 242 2.43 21.21 16.91
N HIS A 243 2.26 20.55 15.77
CA HIS A 243 3.14 19.47 15.35
C HIS A 243 4.52 19.99 14.94
N ILE A 244 5.59 19.35 15.40
CA ILE A 244 6.96 19.82 15.17
C ILE A 244 7.39 19.83 13.69
N TRP A 245 6.71 19.03 12.88
CA TRP A 245 6.91 18.90 11.44
C TRP A 245 5.82 19.60 10.61
N HIS A 246 4.95 20.38 11.25
CA HIS A 246 3.98 21.21 10.52
C HIS A 246 4.70 22.34 9.79
N ASP A 247 4.47 22.41 8.48
CA ASP A 247 4.91 23.50 7.62
C ASP A 247 3.72 24.43 7.35
N PRO A 248 3.70 25.66 7.93
CA PRO A 248 2.57 26.58 7.76
C PRO A 248 2.39 27.08 6.32
N THR A 249 3.36 26.85 5.44
CA THR A 249 3.26 27.21 4.03
C THR A 249 2.53 26.14 3.20
N GLY A 250 2.34 24.93 3.74
CA GLY A 250 1.72 23.81 3.01
C GLY A 250 2.57 23.29 1.85
N ARG A 251 3.89 23.54 1.88
CA ARG A 251 4.86 23.17 0.84
C ARG A 251 5.61 21.89 1.17
N THR A 252 5.36 21.30 2.34
CA THR A 252 6.03 20.09 2.80
C THR A 252 5.03 18.97 2.97
N VAL A 253 5.35 17.83 2.36
CA VAL A 253 4.74 16.54 2.65
C VAL A 253 5.83 15.56 3.07
N TYR A 254 5.42 14.43 3.59
CA TYR A 254 6.32 13.41 4.06
C TYR A 254 5.90 12.04 3.53
N LEU A 255 6.89 11.19 3.35
CA LEU A 255 6.75 9.88 2.74
C LEU A 255 6.90 8.81 3.82
N TRP A 256 5.82 8.09 4.12
CA TRP A 256 5.81 6.96 5.04
C TRP A 256 5.90 5.65 4.26
N MET A 257 6.95 4.88 4.48
CA MET A 257 7.27 3.72 3.65
C MET A 257 7.41 2.46 4.46
N ARG A 258 7.05 1.32 3.86
CA ARG A 258 7.43 0.02 4.38
C ARG A 258 8.95 -0.08 4.48
N ALA A 259 9.47 -0.53 5.61
CA ALA A 259 10.91 -0.72 5.80
C ALA A 259 11.29 -2.20 5.69
N HIS A 260 12.12 -2.54 4.70
CA HIS A 260 12.73 -3.87 4.60
C HIS A 260 14.01 -3.95 5.44
N THR A 261 13.85 -4.19 6.74
CA THR A 261 14.97 -4.34 7.68
C THR A 261 15.19 -5.78 8.15
N GLY A 262 14.25 -6.69 7.86
CA GLY A 262 14.22 -8.05 8.41
C GLY A 262 13.64 -8.14 9.84
N SER A 263 13.32 -7.00 10.45
CA SER A 263 12.63 -6.87 11.75
C SER A 263 11.18 -6.40 11.58
N THR A 264 10.47 -6.13 12.67
CA THR A 264 9.09 -5.60 12.72
C THR A 264 9.02 -4.24 13.38
N GLY A 265 7.94 -3.49 13.11
CA GLY A 265 7.62 -2.28 13.87
C GLY A 265 8.33 -1.00 13.41
N LEU A 266 8.97 -1.03 12.23
CA LEU A 266 9.69 0.11 11.65
C LEU A 266 9.09 0.44 10.30
N ALA A 267 8.80 1.73 10.07
CA ALA A 267 8.60 2.31 8.75
C ALA A 267 9.81 3.19 8.40
N SER A 268 10.05 3.42 7.12
CA SER A 268 11.00 4.43 6.65
C SER A 268 10.30 5.77 6.43
N ILE A 269 11.04 6.87 6.58
CA ILE A 269 10.51 8.22 6.41
C ILE A 269 11.42 9.08 5.52
N ALA A 270 10.82 9.90 4.67
CA ALA A 270 11.49 10.99 3.93
C ALA A 270 10.61 12.24 3.95
N ARG A 271 11.21 13.41 3.70
CA ARG A 271 10.53 14.71 3.54
C ARG A 271 10.56 15.10 2.07
N VAL A 272 9.48 15.69 1.57
CA VAL A 272 9.46 16.33 0.25
C VAL A 272 9.01 17.77 0.40
N THR A 273 9.78 18.72 -0.14
CA THR A 273 9.49 20.15 -0.05
C THR A 273 9.45 20.80 -1.43
N GLU A 274 8.37 21.54 -1.69
CA GLU A 274 8.19 22.38 -2.88
C GLU A 274 9.14 23.57 -2.85
N GLN A 275 9.90 23.76 -3.91
CA GLN A 275 10.87 24.84 -4.12
C GLN A 275 10.20 26.04 -4.82
N ASP A 276 10.85 27.21 -4.78
CA ASP A 276 10.26 28.47 -5.30
C ASP A 276 10.03 28.46 -6.82
N ASP A 277 10.69 27.56 -7.54
CA ASP A 277 10.48 27.32 -8.97
C ASP A 277 9.36 26.30 -9.26
N GLY A 278 8.68 25.79 -8.22
CA GLY A 278 7.62 24.78 -8.32
C GLY A 278 8.12 23.33 -8.45
N SER A 279 9.44 23.11 -8.45
CA SER A 279 10.00 21.76 -8.35
C SER A 279 9.85 21.20 -6.92
N TRP A 280 9.94 19.88 -6.76
CA TRP A 280 9.84 19.22 -5.46
C TRP A 280 11.15 18.47 -5.16
N SER A 281 11.72 18.69 -3.97
CA SER A 281 12.95 18.01 -3.52
C SER A 281 12.63 16.98 -2.44
N THR A 282 13.11 15.75 -2.62
CA THR A 282 13.03 14.66 -1.64
C THR A 282 14.33 14.56 -0.84
N ASP A 283 14.24 14.62 0.48
CA ASP A 283 15.36 14.63 1.41
C ASP A 283 15.09 13.72 2.64
N LEU A 284 16.13 13.37 3.38
CA LEU A 284 15.95 12.71 4.68
C LEU A 284 15.29 13.65 5.68
N VAL A 285 14.51 13.08 6.60
CA VAL A 285 13.96 13.85 7.73
C VAL A 285 15.08 14.10 8.74
N GLU A 286 15.06 15.26 9.37
CA GLU A 286 15.94 15.59 10.49
C GLU A 286 15.12 15.66 11.79
N ALA A 287 15.68 15.11 12.85
CA ALA A 287 15.21 15.33 14.21
C ALA A 287 15.42 16.81 14.59
N PRO A 288 14.74 17.32 15.62
CA PRO A 288 14.99 18.66 16.15
C PRO A 288 16.45 18.89 16.63
N SER A 289 17.19 17.81 16.91
CA SER A 289 18.61 17.85 17.24
C SER A 289 19.54 18.02 16.02
N GLY A 290 19.01 17.91 14.80
CA GLY A 290 19.76 17.86 13.53
C GLY A 290 20.25 16.46 13.14
N GLU A 291 19.90 15.42 13.90
CA GLU A 291 20.26 14.04 13.54
C GLU A 291 19.34 13.50 12.43
N PRO A 292 19.86 12.78 11.42
CA PRO A 292 19.04 12.22 10.36
C PRO A 292 18.13 11.10 10.89
N MET A 293 16.89 11.08 10.42
CA MET A 293 15.87 10.09 10.75
C MET A 293 15.50 9.29 9.52
N LEU A 294 15.94 8.02 9.47
CA LEU A 294 15.57 7.09 8.40
C LEU A 294 14.38 6.21 8.79
N TYR A 295 14.23 5.87 10.07
CA TYR A 295 13.22 4.95 10.55
C TYR A 295 12.34 5.58 11.63
N MET A 296 11.05 5.25 11.59
CA MET A 296 10.04 5.62 12.56
C MET A 296 9.39 4.37 13.16
N PRO A 297 9.05 4.37 14.46
CA PRO A 297 8.17 3.36 15.03
C PRO A 297 6.84 3.34 14.28
N CYS A 298 6.44 2.18 13.76
CA CYS A 298 5.20 2.01 13.01
C CYS A 298 4.70 0.57 13.16
N PRO A 299 3.56 0.34 13.85
CA PRO A 299 2.96 -0.99 13.95
C PRO A 299 2.72 -1.60 12.56
N GLY A 300 3.35 -2.74 12.29
CA GLY A 300 3.24 -3.40 10.99
C GLY A 300 4.05 -2.77 9.86
N GLY A 301 4.90 -1.78 10.13
CA GLY A 301 5.70 -1.05 9.12
C GLY A 301 6.66 -1.90 8.28
N GLN A 302 6.93 -3.15 8.68
CA GLN A 302 7.70 -4.11 7.87
C GLN A 302 6.89 -4.77 6.75
N MET A 303 5.57 -4.58 6.77
CA MET A 303 4.58 -5.04 5.79
C MET A 303 3.91 -3.84 5.14
N ARG A 304 3.11 -4.06 4.10
CA ARG A 304 2.33 -2.99 3.50
C ARG A 304 1.33 -2.45 4.52
N PHE A 305 1.29 -1.12 4.69
CA PHE A 305 0.29 -0.41 5.49
C PHE A 305 -0.39 0.73 4.70
N HIS A 306 -1.55 1.19 5.17
CA HIS A 306 -2.28 2.34 4.62
C HIS A 306 -2.44 3.42 5.68
N ILE A 307 -2.26 4.69 5.30
CA ILE A 307 -2.56 5.83 6.17
C ILE A 307 -3.64 6.70 5.52
N LEU A 308 -4.65 7.07 6.30
CA LEU A 308 -5.61 8.13 5.97
C LEU A 308 -5.68 9.12 7.13
N GLN A 309 -6.05 10.36 6.84
CA GLN A 309 -6.48 11.32 7.85
C GLN A 309 -7.97 11.57 7.65
N ASP A 310 -8.75 11.56 8.73
CA ASP A 310 -10.16 11.95 8.67
C ASP A 310 -10.35 13.47 8.81
N GLU A 311 -11.59 13.94 8.67
CA GLU A 311 -11.91 15.36 8.78
C GLU A 311 -11.72 15.95 10.19
N GLU A 312 -11.56 15.12 11.22
CA GLU A 312 -11.25 15.54 12.59
C GLU A 312 -9.73 15.67 12.83
N GLY A 313 -8.93 15.37 11.81
CA GLY A 313 -7.47 15.41 11.87
C GLY A 313 -6.84 14.16 12.48
N ILE A 314 -7.62 13.11 12.75
CA ILE A 314 -7.10 11.84 13.27
C ILE A 314 -6.53 11.01 12.12
N TYR A 315 -5.31 10.54 12.31
CA TYR A 315 -4.66 9.60 11.40
C TYR A 315 -5.08 8.17 11.74
N TRP A 316 -5.44 7.41 10.72
CA TRP A 316 -5.77 6.00 10.80
C TRP A 316 -4.67 5.20 10.11
N LEU A 317 -4.18 4.16 10.77
CA LEU A 317 -3.19 3.23 10.23
C LEU A 317 -3.80 1.84 10.14
N LEU A 318 -3.87 1.34 8.91
CA LEU A 318 -4.25 -0.02 8.59
C LEU A 318 -3.00 -0.84 8.31
N SER A 319 -2.72 -1.84 9.14
CA SER A 319 -1.50 -2.62 9.00
C SER A 319 -1.66 -4.07 9.43
N THR A 320 -0.65 -4.87 9.09
CA THR A 320 -0.59 -6.27 9.49
C THR A 320 0.12 -6.40 10.84
N MET A 321 -0.53 -7.08 11.78
CA MET A 321 0.05 -7.34 13.10
C MET A 321 0.92 -8.59 13.08
N ALA A 322 2.19 -8.45 13.45
CA ALA A 322 3.08 -9.57 13.72
C ALA A 322 2.92 -10.03 15.17
N THR A 323 2.95 -11.34 15.39
CA THR A 323 2.79 -11.98 16.71
C THR A 323 3.99 -12.82 17.12
N ASP A 324 4.77 -13.29 16.14
CA ASP A 324 5.86 -14.24 16.36
C ASP A 324 7.01 -14.02 15.37
N SER A 325 7.54 -12.78 15.34
CA SER A 325 8.62 -12.38 14.42
C SER A 325 10.03 -12.73 14.90
N MET A 326 10.20 -13.01 16.20
CA MET A 326 11.49 -13.41 16.79
C MET A 326 11.70 -14.93 16.78
N ARG A 327 10.79 -15.68 16.15
CA ARG A 327 10.90 -17.12 16.01
C ARG A 327 12.13 -17.49 15.19
N ARG A 328 12.86 -18.50 15.65
CA ARG A 328 13.96 -19.07 14.85
C ARG A 328 13.40 -19.59 13.52
N PRO A 329 14.02 -19.26 12.37
CA PRO A 329 13.47 -19.60 11.06
C PRO A 329 13.13 -21.08 10.86
N GLU A 330 13.94 -22.00 11.40
CA GLU A 330 13.72 -23.45 11.33
C GLU A 330 12.56 -23.96 12.19
N CYS A 331 12.06 -23.14 13.11
CA CYS A 331 10.89 -23.45 13.92
C CYS A 331 9.58 -22.94 13.31
N MET A 332 9.63 -22.20 12.19
CA MET A 332 8.42 -21.63 11.59
C MET A 332 7.51 -22.74 11.05
N PRO A 333 6.19 -22.66 11.30
CA PRO A 333 5.25 -23.63 10.78
C PRO A 333 5.20 -23.61 9.24
N PRO A 334 4.76 -24.70 8.60
CA PRO A 334 4.72 -24.81 7.13
C PRO A 334 3.92 -23.71 6.43
N GLU A 335 2.91 -23.14 7.08
CA GLU A 335 2.00 -22.14 6.55
C GLU A 335 2.62 -20.73 6.50
N ARG A 336 3.72 -20.50 7.22
CA ARG A 336 4.44 -19.21 7.21
C ARG A 336 5.28 -19.06 5.93
N TYR A 337 5.32 -17.84 5.40
CA TYR A 337 6.02 -17.47 4.18
C TYR A 337 7.12 -16.44 4.43
N GLY A 338 8.26 -16.58 3.76
CA GLY A 338 9.37 -15.63 3.81
C GLY A 338 10.10 -15.60 5.16
N LEU A 339 10.69 -14.46 5.47
CA LEU A 339 11.35 -14.20 6.76
C LEU A 339 10.35 -14.20 7.94
N PRO A 340 10.79 -14.45 9.18
CA PRO A 340 9.94 -14.43 10.36
C PRO A 340 9.07 -13.17 10.52
N ASN A 341 9.52 -12.00 10.06
CA ASN A 341 8.78 -10.75 10.15
C ASN A 341 7.62 -10.61 9.11
N ASN A 342 7.44 -11.57 8.18
CA ASN A 342 6.43 -11.55 7.12
C ASN A 342 5.10 -12.24 7.49
N GLU A 343 4.68 -12.18 8.75
CA GLU A 343 3.37 -12.66 9.16
C GLU A 343 2.26 -11.81 8.52
N ARG A 344 1.20 -12.44 7.98
CA ARG A 344 0.19 -11.80 7.10
C ARG A 344 -1.27 -12.04 7.49
N HIS A 345 -1.54 -12.80 8.54
CA HIS A 345 -2.87 -13.36 8.79
C HIS A 345 -3.71 -12.55 9.79
N ILE A 346 -3.21 -11.44 10.32
CA ILE A 346 -3.94 -10.57 11.25
C ILE A 346 -3.87 -9.13 10.75
N LEU A 347 -5.04 -8.59 10.43
CA LEU A 347 -5.21 -7.19 10.02
C LEU A 347 -5.67 -6.37 11.22
N ALA A 348 -5.01 -5.24 11.47
CA ALA A 348 -5.28 -4.39 12.62
C ALA A 348 -5.46 -2.92 12.21
N LEU A 349 -6.23 -2.20 13.02
CA LEU A 349 -6.46 -0.77 12.91
C LEU A 349 -5.84 -0.05 14.10
N TYR A 350 -5.21 1.08 13.82
CA TYR A 350 -4.65 2.00 14.81
C TYR A 350 -5.11 3.42 14.50
N PHE A 351 -5.13 4.28 15.51
CA PHE A 351 -5.34 5.71 15.35
C PHE A 351 -4.18 6.51 15.95
N SER A 352 -3.98 7.75 15.49
CA SER A 352 -2.98 8.67 16.03
C SER A 352 -3.41 10.11 15.84
N ARG A 353 -3.06 10.98 16.80
CA ARG A 353 -3.27 12.44 16.66
C ARG A 353 -2.11 13.12 15.93
N ASN A 354 -0.97 12.46 15.77
CA ASN A 354 0.26 13.05 15.23
C ASN A 354 0.97 12.14 14.22
N CYS A 355 0.33 11.06 13.74
CA CYS A 355 0.90 10.09 12.79
C CYS A 355 2.24 9.44 13.24
N VAL A 356 2.56 9.52 14.53
CA VAL A 356 3.78 8.96 15.15
C VAL A 356 3.41 8.04 16.30
N ASP A 357 2.60 8.53 17.24
CA ASP A 357 2.14 7.80 18.40
C ASP A 357 0.87 7.03 18.05
N TRP A 358 1.02 5.76 17.70
CA TRP A 358 -0.07 4.89 17.27
C TRP A 358 -0.74 4.17 18.45
N CYS A 359 -2.03 4.42 18.64
CA CYS A 359 -2.89 3.73 19.60
C CYS A 359 -3.67 2.60 18.91
N PRO A 360 -3.79 1.40 19.51
CA PRO A 360 -4.57 0.33 18.92
C PRO A 360 -6.08 0.64 18.97
N ALA A 361 -6.73 0.59 17.80
CA ALA A 361 -8.19 0.64 17.70
C ALA A 361 -8.80 -0.76 17.80
N GLY A 362 -8.15 -1.77 17.18
CA GLY A 362 -8.57 -3.18 17.30
C GLY A 362 -8.04 -4.07 16.17
N ILE A 363 -8.28 -5.38 16.30
CA ILE A 363 -8.07 -6.34 15.20
C ILE A 363 -9.28 -6.23 14.28
N ILE A 364 -9.06 -6.00 12.99
CA ILE A 364 -10.15 -5.93 12.00
C ILE A 364 -10.65 -7.34 11.69
N ALA A 365 -9.74 -8.19 11.24
CA ALA A 365 -10.02 -9.57 10.88
C ALA A 365 -8.75 -10.41 11.03
N ARG A 366 -8.94 -11.72 11.23
CA ARG A 366 -7.85 -12.70 11.20
C ARG A 366 -8.22 -13.94 10.40
N GLY A 367 -7.24 -14.55 9.76
CA GLY A 367 -7.37 -15.91 9.23
C GLY A 367 -7.20 -16.96 10.33
N ASP A 368 -7.65 -18.19 10.07
CA ASP A 368 -7.53 -19.30 11.03
C ASP A 368 -6.08 -19.76 11.22
N ASP A 369 -5.25 -19.60 10.18
CA ASP A 369 -3.84 -19.98 10.18
C ASP A 369 -3.01 -18.99 9.31
N PRO A 370 -1.66 -19.01 9.40
CA PRO A 370 -0.80 -18.07 8.69
C PRO A 370 -0.96 -18.01 7.16
N ARG A 371 -1.40 -19.08 6.50
CA ARG A 371 -1.64 -19.13 5.05
C ARG A 371 -2.87 -18.31 4.65
N GLN A 372 -3.84 -18.17 5.56
CA GLN A 372 -5.07 -17.42 5.35
C GLN A 372 -4.84 -15.93 5.64
N ALA A 373 -4.09 -15.28 4.74
CA ALA A 373 -3.70 -13.88 4.91
C ALA A 373 -4.90 -12.92 5.00
N ARG A 374 -4.69 -11.78 5.66
CA ARG A 374 -5.54 -10.57 5.70
C ARG A 374 -4.58 -9.37 5.67
N HIS A 375 -4.19 -8.93 4.48
CA HIS A 375 -3.07 -8.00 4.32
C HIS A 375 -3.14 -7.23 2.98
N TYR A 376 -2.12 -6.40 2.64
CA TYR A 376 -2.07 -5.48 1.49
C TYR A 376 -3.31 -4.56 1.40
N ALA A 377 -3.97 -4.30 2.53
CA ALA A 377 -5.33 -3.81 2.51
C ALA A 377 -5.41 -2.29 2.34
N SER A 378 -6.21 -1.78 1.42
CA SER A 378 -6.55 -0.35 1.33
C SER A 378 -7.80 -0.06 2.15
N MET A 379 -8.00 1.20 2.53
CA MET A 379 -9.20 1.64 3.22
C MET A 379 -9.72 2.95 2.66
N VAL A 380 -11.00 3.21 2.88
CA VAL A 380 -11.67 4.47 2.57
C VAL A 380 -12.76 4.76 3.59
N ILE A 381 -12.94 6.04 3.89
CA ILE A 381 -14.03 6.55 4.73
C ILE A 381 -15.28 6.70 3.86
N ASP A 382 -16.39 6.12 4.29
CA ASP A 382 -17.70 6.29 3.69
C ASP A 382 -18.69 6.76 4.76
N GLY A 383 -18.83 8.09 4.85
CA GLY A 383 -19.58 8.76 5.89
C GLY A 383 -19.08 8.39 7.30
N LYS A 384 -19.89 7.64 8.03
CA LYS A 384 -19.60 7.20 9.41
C LYS A 384 -18.81 5.89 9.48
N ASP A 385 -18.72 5.15 8.38
CA ASP A 385 -18.17 3.80 8.35
C ASP A 385 -16.79 3.83 7.66
N LEU A 386 -15.94 2.86 8.00
CA LEU A 386 -14.65 2.65 7.34
C LEU A 386 -14.70 1.33 6.57
N HIS A 387 -14.50 1.41 5.26
CA HIS A 387 -14.38 0.23 4.40
C HIS A 387 -12.92 -0.15 4.21
N VAL A 388 -12.64 -1.44 4.33
CA VAL A 388 -11.30 -2.02 4.23
C VAL A 388 -11.31 -3.13 3.20
N LEU A 389 -10.56 -2.96 2.12
CA LEU A 389 -10.43 -3.94 1.05
C LEU A 389 -9.08 -4.66 1.18
N SER A 390 -9.10 -5.96 1.46
CA SER A 390 -7.92 -6.74 1.83
C SER A 390 -7.60 -7.83 0.81
N ARG A 391 -6.31 -8.00 0.52
CA ARG A 391 -5.79 -9.20 -0.12
C ARG A 391 -5.84 -10.33 0.91
N SER A 392 -6.60 -11.36 0.57
CA SER A 392 -7.00 -12.40 1.51
C SER A 392 -6.77 -13.80 0.96
N GLY A 393 -6.67 -14.75 1.88
CA GLY A 393 -6.60 -16.18 1.58
C GLY A 393 -7.56 -16.99 2.42
N ASP A 394 -8.03 -18.10 1.85
CA ASP A 394 -8.69 -19.18 2.58
C ASP A 394 -7.82 -20.46 2.55
N ALA A 395 -8.38 -21.60 2.96
CA ALA A 395 -7.66 -22.88 2.98
C ALA A 395 -7.14 -23.34 1.59
N ARG A 396 -7.62 -22.75 0.49
CA ARG A 396 -7.22 -23.03 -0.90
C ARG A 396 -6.14 -22.09 -1.41
N ALA A 397 -5.79 -21.04 -0.65
CA ALA A 397 -4.73 -20.11 -1.02
C ALA A 397 -3.42 -20.84 -1.32
N HIS A 398 -2.68 -20.36 -2.33
CA HIS A 398 -1.40 -20.95 -2.71
C HIS A 398 -0.35 -20.80 -1.60
N SER A 399 -0.29 -19.62 -0.99
CA SER A 399 0.57 -19.36 0.18
C SER A 399 0.05 -18.17 0.99
N ALA A 400 0.68 -17.88 2.14
CA ALA A 400 0.41 -16.66 2.90
C ALA A 400 0.71 -15.37 2.11
N HIS A 401 1.58 -15.46 1.10
CA HIS A 401 1.83 -14.34 0.20
C HIS A 401 0.78 -14.33 -0.91
N ASP A 402 0.61 -15.45 -1.60
CA ASP A 402 -0.23 -15.59 -2.79
C ASP A 402 -1.65 -16.04 -2.43
N GLY A 403 -2.46 -15.05 -2.05
CA GLY A 403 -3.87 -15.21 -1.72
C GLY A 403 -4.77 -15.45 -2.95
N ASN A 404 -5.99 -15.89 -2.68
CA ASN A 404 -7.00 -16.23 -3.69
C ASN A 404 -8.29 -15.40 -3.58
N LEU A 405 -8.38 -14.49 -2.61
CA LEU A 405 -9.57 -13.67 -2.34
C LEU A 405 -9.20 -12.18 -2.27
N ILE A 406 -10.14 -11.32 -2.66
CA ILE A 406 -10.20 -9.93 -2.20
C ILE A 406 -11.45 -9.79 -1.32
N THR A 407 -11.29 -9.39 -0.07
CA THR A 407 -12.38 -9.29 0.91
C THR A 407 -12.60 -7.86 1.35
N LEU A 408 -13.86 -7.45 1.44
CA LEU A 408 -14.30 -6.16 1.97
C LEU A 408 -14.79 -6.34 3.40
N HIS A 409 -14.24 -5.53 4.31
CA HIS A 409 -14.62 -5.45 5.71
C HIS A 409 -15.16 -4.05 6.00
N THR A 410 -16.23 -3.94 6.78
CA THR A 410 -16.84 -2.66 7.15
C THR A 410 -16.78 -2.49 8.66
N ILE A 411 -16.16 -1.39 9.11
CA ILE A 411 -16.09 -1.02 10.53
C ILE A 411 -17.07 0.13 10.74
N PRO A 412 -18.24 -0.12 11.34
CA PRO A 412 -19.23 0.92 11.54
C PRO A 412 -18.80 1.91 12.62
N SER A 413 -19.15 3.18 12.44
CA SER A 413 -18.85 4.24 13.42
C SER A 413 -17.39 4.24 13.92
N PHE A 414 -16.43 4.02 13.02
CA PHE A 414 -15.03 3.73 13.39
C PHE A 414 -14.38 4.81 14.28
N ARG A 415 -14.84 6.07 14.21
CA ARG A 415 -14.36 7.18 15.05
C ARG A 415 -14.66 6.98 16.54
N GLU A 416 -15.67 6.18 16.90
CA GLU A 416 -15.96 5.81 18.30
C GLU A 416 -14.87 4.94 18.93
N LEU A 417 -13.91 4.44 18.14
CA LEU A 417 -12.76 3.67 18.63
C LEU A 417 -11.66 4.55 19.25
N VAL A 418 -11.73 5.88 19.08
CA VAL A 418 -10.78 6.84 19.67
C VAL A 418 -11.12 7.05 21.15
N TYR A 419 -10.09 7.04 22.01
CA TYR A 419 -10.23 7.17 23.47
C TYR A 419 -9.35 8.26 24.09
#